data_AF-A0A7G5Z952-F1
#
_entry.id   AF-A0A7G5Z952-F1
#
_cell.length_a   1.000
_cell.length_b   1.000
_cell.length_c   1.000
_cell.angle_alpha   90.00
_cell.angle_beta   90.00
_cell.angle_gamma   90.00
#
_symmetry.space_group_name_H-M   'P 1'
#
loop_
_entity.id
_entity.type
_entity.pdbx_description
1 polymer ?
#
loop_
_entity_poly.entity_id
_entity_poly.type
_entity_poly.pdbx_seq_one_letter_code
_entity_poly.pdbx_strand_id
1 'polypeptide(L)' 'MRAPLGAVKSRKTVAAAYTRDAPGSPPGEFVIIRYTTDFATRAGVVETVVPMRQPDGSWKVATYRVQ' A
#
# COMPACT_ATOMS: atom_id res chain seq x y z
N MET A 1 -11.41 7.22 0.54
CA MET A 1 -11.25 8.11 -0.63
C MET A 1 -10.00 8.96 -0.41
N ARG A 2 -9.07 9.04 -1.40
CA ARG A 2 -7.78 9.75 -1.27
C ARG A 2 -7.86 11.25 -1.59
N ALA A 3 -8.83 11.65 -2.43
CA ALA A 3 -8.99 13.01 -2.94
C ALA A 3 -9.01 14.14 -1.89
N PRO A 4 -9.69 14.04 -0.73
CA PRO A 4 -9.78 15.17 0.21
C PRO A 4 -8.47 15.46 0.97
N LEU A 5 -7.47 14.58 0.87
CA LEU A 5 -6.23 14.69 1.63
C LEU A 5 -5.21 15.65 0.97
N GLY A 6 -5.37 15.95 -0.33
CA GLY A 6 -4.47 16.85 -1.08
C GLY A 6 -3.10 16.24 -1.42
N ALA A 7 -2.13 17.06 -1.82
CA ALA A 7 -0.79 16.61 -2.26
C ALA A 7 -0.04 15.83 -1.16
N VAL A 8 0.87 14.92 -1.55
CA VAL A 8 1.81 14.27 -0.62
C VAL A 8 2.93 15.27 -0.29
N LYS A 9 3.15 15.54 0.99
CA LYS A 9 4.30 16.31 1.49
C LYS A 9 5.46 15.41 1.85
N SER A 10 5.19 14.30 2.55
CA SER A 10 6.17 13.32 2.97
C SER A 10 5.55 11.92 2.95
N ARG A 11 6.37 10.88 2.77
CA ARG A 11 5.97 9.48 2.91
C ARG A 11 7.13 8.70 3.49
N LYS A 12 6.85 7.92 4.55
CA LYS A 12 7.85 7.06 5.21
C LYS A 12 7.34 5.63 5.28
N THR A 13 8.17 4.68 4.87
CA THR A 13 7.87 3.25 5.04
C THR A 13 7.90 2.88 6.51
N VAL A 14 6.82 2.24 6.98
CA VAL A 14 6.70 1.73 8.35
C VAL A 14 7.10 0.25 8.38
N ALA A 15 6.57 -0.53 7.44
CA ALA A 15 6.82 -1.97 7.35
C ALA A 15 6.58 -2.48 5.94
N ALA A 16 7.25 -3.57 5.58
CA ALA A 16 7.00 -4.36 4.39
C ALA A 16 7.10 -5.85 4.77
N ALA A 17 6.05 -6.61 4.48
CA ALA A 17 6.00 -8.04 4.81
C ALA A 17 5.61 -8.84 3.57
N TYR A 18 6.46 -9.80 3.18
CA TYR A 18 6.11 -10.78 2.16
C TYR A 18 5.12 -11.80 2.74
N THR A 19 4.09 -12.14 1.98
CA THR A 19 3.13 -13.20 2.32
C THR A 19 2.65 -13.91 1.06
N ARG A 20 2.24 -15.17 1.22
CA ARG A 20 1.49 -15.91 0.20
C ARG A 20 -0.02 -15.96 0.48
N ASP A 21 -0.40 -15.50 1.68
CA ASP A 21 -1.76 -15.51 2.19
C ASP A 21 -2.18 -14.07 2.46
N ALA A 22 -2.92 -13.50 1.50
CA ALA A 22 -3.57 -12.20 1.65
C ALA A 22 -5.08 -12.43 1.88
N PRO A 23 -5.67 -11.94 2.99
CA PRO A 23 -7.08 -12.16 3.28
C PRO A 23 -7.99 -11.70 2.12
N GLY A 24 -8.86 -12.61 1.66
CA GLY A 24 -9.80 -12.33 0.57
C GLY A 24 -9.19 -12.29 -0.84
N SER A 25 -7.92 -12.69 -1.01
CA SER A 25 -7.25 -12.79 -2.32
C SER A 25 -6.98 -14.24 -2.70
N PRO A 26 -6.95 -14.59 -4.01
CA PRO A 26 -6.43 -15.87 -4.47
C PRO A 26 -4.97 -16.10 -4.04
N PRO A 27 -4.49 -17.36 -4.04
CA PRO A 27 -3.08 -17.66 -3.81
C PRO A 27 -2.17 -16.86 -4.75
N GLY A 28 -1.08 -16.31 -4.21
CA GLY A 28 -0.14 -15.49 -4.97
C GLY A 28 1.01 -15.03 -4.10
N GLU A 29 1.99 -14.35 -4.69
CA GLU A 29 3.06 -13.71 -3.92
C GLU A 29 2.70 -12.24 -3.71
N PHE A 30 2.65 -11.82 -2.45
CA PHE A 30 2.27 -10.46 -2.06
C PHE A 30 3.35 -9.81 -1.21
N VAL A 31 3.41 -8.49 -1.25
CA VAL A 31 4.08 -7.69 -0.23
C VAL A 31 3.06 -6.75 0.39
N ILE A 32 2.85 -6.80 1.69
CA ILE A 32 2.02 -5.83 2.40
C ILE A 32 2.92 -4.71 2.87
N ILE A 33 2.77 -3.53 2.28
CA ILE A 33 3.57 -2.34 2.60
C ILE A 33 2.69 -1.35 3.34
N ARG A 34 3.16 -0.87 4.49
CA ARG A 34 2.56 0.24 5.24
C ARG A 34 3.44 1.46 5.17
N TYR A 35 2.82 2.60 4.89
CA TYR A 35 3.45 3.91 4.97
C TYR A 35 2.71 4.79 5.98
N THR A 36 3.46 5.68 6.62
CA THR A 36 2.92 6.88 7.24
C THR A 36 3.19 8.05 6.30
N THR A 37 2.14 8.79 5.98
CA THR A 37 2.18 9.81 4.94
C THR A 37 1.57 11.10 5.43
N ASP A 38 2.31 12.18 5.22
CA ASP A 38 1.82 13.52 5.47
C ASP A 38 1.26 14.08 4.18
N PHE A 39 -0.05 14.31 4.17
CA PHE A 39 -0.73 14.98 3.08
C PHE A 39 -0.92 16.46 3.38
N ALA A 40 -1.30 17.22 2.36
CA ALA A 40 -1.48 18.66 2.47
C ALA A 40 -2.47 19.04 3.57
N THR A 41 -3.59 18.32 3.68
CA THR A 41 -4.67 18.62 4.64
C THR A 41 -4.62 17.77 5.92
N ARG A 42 -3.83 16.70 5.96
CA ARG A 42 -3.73 15.81 7.14
C ARG A 42 -2.37 15.10 7.20
N ALA A 43 -1.71 15.18 8.35
CA ALA A 43 -0.47 14.47 8.65
C ALA A 43 -0.73 13.08 9.24
N GLY A 44 0.27 12.19 9.18
CA GLY A 44 0.27 10.91 9.87
C GLY A 44 -0.74 9.88 9.35
N VAL A 45 -1.21 10.01 8.11
CA VAL A 45 -2.21 9.11 7.53
C VAL A 45 -1.56 7.79 7.14
N VAL A 46 -2.24 6.67 7.39
CA VAL A 46 -1.69 5.34 7.09
C VAL A 46 -2.12 4.91 5.69
N GLU A 47 -1.14 4.61 4.85
CA GLU A 47 -1.36 3.99 3.56
C GLU A 47 -0.97 2.52 3.62
N THR A 48 -1.83 1.64 3.09
CA THR A 48 -1.53 0.23 2.85
C THR A 48 -1.49 0.01 1.34
N VAL A 49 -0.35 -0.43 0.83
CA VAL A 49 -0.16 -0.83 -0.57
C VAL A 49 0.14 -2.33 -0.57
N VAL A 50 -0.58 -3.10 -1.38
CA VAL A 50 -0.35 -4.54 -1.54
C VAL A 50 -0.03 -4.84 -3.01
N PRO A 51 1.25 -4.88 -3.40
CA PRO A 51 1.66 -5.42 -4.68
C PRO A 51 1.52 -6.94 -4.71
N MET A 52 1.14 -7.47 -5.88
CA MET A 52 1.09 -8.89 -6.20
C MET A 52 2.03 -9.17 -7.36
N ARG A 53 2.81 -10.24 -7.25
CA ARG A 53 3.69 -10.69 -8.33
C ARG A 53 2.87 -11.29 -9.47
N GLN A 54 3.18 -10.87 -10.68
CA GLN A 54 2.54 -11.30 -11.91
C GLN A 54 3.30 -12.49 -12.53
N PRO A 55 2.68 -13.24 -13.47
CA PRO A 55 3.33 -14.38 -14.13
C PRO A 55 4.63 -14.02 -14.88
N ASP A 56 4.73 -12.79 -15.37
CA ASP A 56 5.93 -12.24 -16.04
C ASP A 56 7.05 -11.84 -15.05
N GLY A 57 6.84 -12.05 -13.74
CA GLY A 57 7.77 -11.71 -12.68
C GLY A 57 7.68 -10.26 -12.19
N SER A 58 6.87 -9.40 -12.84
CA SER A 58 6.66 -8.02 -12.42
C SER A 58 5.79 -7.92 -11.15
N TRP A 59 5.86 -6.79 -10.45
CA TRP A 59 4.99 -6.50 -9.31
C TRP A 59 3.98 -5.41 -9.70
N LYS A 60 2.69 -5.67 -9.49
CA LYS A 60 1.60 -4.69 -9.73
C LYS A 60 0.79 -4.48 -8.48
N VAL A 61 0.31 -3.25 -8.26
CA VAL A 61 -0.51 -2.93 -7.09
C VAL A 61 -1.89 -3.59 -7.24
N ALA A 62 -2.18 -4.56 -6.38
CA ALA A 62 -3.49 -5.20 -6.31
C ALA A 62 -4.44 -4.40 -5.39
N THR A 63 -3.91 -3.88 -4.27
CA THR A 63 -4.70 -3.11 -3.30
C THR A 63 -3.98 -1.82 -2.90
N TYR A 64 -4.74 -0.73 -2.84
CA TYR A 64 -4.31 0.53 -2.24
C TYR A 64 -5.42 1.08 -1.33
N ARG A 65 -5.10 1.27 -0.05
CA ARG A 65 -6.02 1.77 0.97
C ARG A 65 -5.38 2.88 1.78
N VAL A 66 -6.18 3.87 2.16
CA VAL A 66 -5.78 5.01 2.99
C VAL A 66 -6.77 5.13 4.16
N GLN A 67 -6.26 5.25 5.39
CA GLN A 67 -7.05 5.32 6.64
C GLN A 67 -6.53 6.39 7.59
#